data_AF-A0A835YV09-F1
#
_entry.id   AF-A0A835YV09-F1
#
_cell.length_a   1.000
_cell.length_b   1.000
_cell.length_c   1.000
_cell.angle_alpha   90.00
_cell.angle_beta   90.00
_cell.angle_gamma   90.00
#
_symmetry.space_group_name_H-M   'P 1'
#
loop_
_entity.id
_entity.type
_entity.pdbx_description
1 polymer ?
#
loop_
_entity_poly.entity_id
_entity_poly.type
_entity_poly.pdbx_seq_one_letter_code
_entity_poly.pdbx_strand_id
1 'polypeptide(L)'
;MVDLLPENKWTISVAATGPTFWAKDPKHAKLTGSSSHTNTGSAINFSAPGGNDEAYDFNANIQATCSYTLNTGVFSTYCYRFDYVLSAALSPDTLVSKLRYGMPTRYAFVEGTSMATPHVAGVAALIRGKKKGRISPDQMLEYLKRCSLDLGDKGKDPIYGYGLVSASKVIDLKF
;
A
#
# COMPACT_ATOMS: atom_id res chain seq x y z
N MET A 1 -18.17 4.92 2.01
CA MET A 1 -17.79 5.21 0.61
C MET A 1 -17.45 6.69 0.54
N VAL A 2 -16.20 7.04 0.27
CA VAL A 2 -15.81 8.45 0.02
C VAL A 2 -15.61 8.56 -1.48
N ASP A 3 -16.60 9.13 -2.17
CA ASP A 3 -16.47 9.44 -3.59
C ASP A 3 -15.44 10.57 -3.76
N LEU A 4 -14.43 10.29 -4.56
CA LEU A 4 -13.43 11.28 -4.92
C LEU A 4 -14.03 12.28 -5.92
N LEU A 5 -13.60 13.54 -5.82
CA LEU A 5 -13.91 14.58 -6.80
C LEU A 5 -13.47 14.14 -8.22
N PRO A 6 -14.09 14.69 -9.27
CA PRO A 6 -13.76 14.34 -10.66
C PRO A 6 -12.27 14.48 -10.97
N GLU A 7 -11.80 13.65 -11.90
CA GLU A 7 -10.38 13.55 -12.28
C GLU A 7 -9.72 14.92 -12.49
N ASN A 8 -8.67 15.14 -11.73
CA ASN A 8 -7.84 16.34 -11.77
C ASN A 8 -6.45 15.91 -12.29
N LYS A 9 -5.96 16.54 -13.36
CA LYS A 9 -4.67 16.20 -14.01
C LYS A 9 -3.43 16.43 -13.13
N TRP A 10 -3.58 17.13 -12.01
CA TRP A 10 -2.55 17.48 -11.05
C TRP A 10 -2.55 16.57 -9.81
N THR A 11 -3.54 15.69 -9.68
CA THR A 11 -3.67 14.78 -8.53
C THR A 11 -3.67 13.34 -8.99
N ILE A 12 -3.04 12.48 -8.18
CA ILE A 12 -3.11 11.03 -8.34
C ILE A 12 -3.90 10.49 -7.15
N SER A 13 -5.04 9.89 -7.45
CA SER A 13 -5.89 9.18 -6.50
C SER A 13 -5.44 7.73 -6.41
N VAL A 14 -5.21 7.26 -5.18
CA VAL A 14 -4.62 5.95 -4.91
C VAL A 14 -5.59 5.08 -4.11
N ALA A 15 -5.87 3.89 -4.64
CA ALA A 15 -6.57 2.82 -3.97
C ALA A 15 -5.61 1.93 -3.15
N ALA A 16 -6.10 1.43 -2.03
CA ALA A 16 -5.39 0.50 -1.17
C ALA A 16 -5.67 -0.94 -1.60
N THR A 17 -4.60 -1.72 -1.64
CA THR A 17 -4.65 -3.18 -1.79
C THR A 17 -3.88 -3.84 -0.67
N GLY A 18 -4.22 -5.09 -0.37
CA GLY A 18 -3.49 -5.86 0.63
C GLY A 18 -3.73 -7.35 0.52
N PRO A 19 -2.89 -8.15 1.20
CA PRO A 19 -3.16 -9.55 1.40
C PRO A 19 -4.41 -9.77 2.26
N THR A 20 -5.05 -10.93 2.15
CA THR A 20 -5.98 -11.43 3.17
C THR A 20 -5.52 -12.82 3.61
N PHE A 21 -5.39 -13.03 4.93
CA PHE A 21 -4.93 -14.27 5.57
C PHE A 21 -3.52 -14.74 5.15
N TRP A 22 -2.63 -13.83 4.75
CA TRP A 22 -1.29 -14.17 4.26
C TRP A 22 -0.48 -15.01 5.23
N ALA A 23 -0.45 -14.63 6.50
CA ALA A 23 0.36 -15.36 7.48
C ALA A 23 -0.23 -16.71 7.89
N LYS A 24 -1.53 -16.92 7.67
CA LYS A 24 -2.23 -18.15 8.04
C LYS A 24 -2.18 -19.18 6.93
N ASP A 25 -2.35 -18.76 5.69
CA ASP A 25 -2.29 -19.63 4.51
C ASP A 25 -1.58 -18.94 3.33
N PRO A 26 -0.24 -18.83 3.38
CA PRO A 26 0.51 -18.09 2.36
C PRO A 26 0.41 -18.70 0.97
N LYS A 27 -0.01 -19.96 0.83
CA LYS A 27 -0.15 -20.63 -0.48
C LYS A 27 -1.42 -20.21 -1.21
N HIS A 28 -2.48 -19.87 -0.49
CA HIS A 28 -3.77 -19.51 -1.07
C HIS A 28 -4.16 -18.04 -0.81
N ALA A 29 -3.35 -17.30 -0.08
CA ALA A 29 -3.59 -15.89 0.20
C ALA A 29 -3.62 -15.05 -1.08
N LYS A 30 -4.67 -14.24 -1.21
CA LYS A 30 -4.77 -13.23 -2.27
C LYS A 30 -3.96 -12.01 -1.87
N LEU A 31 -2.80 -11.81 -2.48
CA LEU A 31 -1.85 -10.72 -2.12
C LEU A 31 -2.29 -9.31 -2.53
N THR A 32 -3.19 -9.21 -3.50
CA THR A 32 -3.61 -7.95 -4.12
C THR A 32 -5.13 -7.76 -4.02
N GLY A 33 -5.71 -8.22 -2.92
CA GLY A 33 -7.10 -7.96 -2.57
C GLY A 33 -7.37 -6.46 -2.50
N SER A 34 -8.56 -6.04 -2.93
CA SER A 34 -9.04 -4.69 -2.67
C SER A 34 -9.32 -4.57 -1.17
N SER A 35 -8.75 -3.56 -0.52
CA SER A 35 -8.88 -3.42 0.94
C SER A 35 -10.27 -2.91 1.31
N SER A 36 -10.84 -3.35 2.44
CA SER A 36 -12.21 -2.98 2.83
C SER A 36 -12.42 -1.45 2.99
N HIS A 37 -11.36 -0.74 3.38
CA HIS A 37 -11.32 0.70 3.59
C HIS A 37 -10.90 1.52 2.34
N THR A 38 -10.71 0.87 1.18
CA THR A 38 -10.25 1.58 -0.02
C THR A 38 -11.32 2.53 -0.59
N ASN A 39 -10.86 3.59 -1.25
CA ASN A 39 -11.70 4.36 -2.17
C ASN A 39 -11.92 3.57 -3.47
N THR A 40 -13.02 3.86 -4.14
CA THR A 40 -13.40 3.28 -5.44
C THR A 40 -14.01 4.36 -6.33
N GLY A 41 -14.22 4.05 -7.60
CA GLY A 41 -14.84 4.95 -8.57
C GLY A 41 -13.90 5.35 -9.70
N SER A 42 -14.45 6.05 -10.70
CA SER A 42 -13.72 6.45 -11.91
C SER A 42 -12.52 7.35 -11.64
N ALA A 43 -12.51 8.05 -10.51
CA ALA A 43 -11.43 8.94 -10.11
C ALA A 43 -10.15 8.22 -9.66
N ILE A 44 -10.17 6.90 -9.40
CA ILE A 44 -8.97 6.13 -9.02
C ILE A 44 -7.99 6.11 -10.20
N ASN A 45 -6.73 6.48 -9.94
CA ASN A 45 -5.67 6.41 -10.95
C ASN A 45 -4.85 5.14 -10.82
N PHE A 46 -4.45 4.76 -9.61
CA PHE A 46 -3.65 3.56 -9.40
C PHE A 46 -4.01 2.89 -8.07
N SER A 47 -3.58 1.66 -7.92
CA SER A 47 -3.57 0.95 -6.65
C SER A 47 -2.15 0.72 -6.15
N ALA A 48 -2.01 0.58 -4.83
CA ALA A 48 -0.74 0.30 -4.18
C ALA A 48 -0.94 -0.47 -2.86
N PRO A 49 0.13 -1.08 -2.29
CA PRO A 49 0.05 -1.76 -1.01
C PRO A 49 -0.34 -0.78 0.10
N GLY A 50 -1.55 -0.94 0.64
CA GLY A 50 -2.09 -0.20 1.77
C GLY A 50 -2.48 -1.09 2.93
N GLY A 51 -2.40 -2.42 2.79
CA GLY A 51 -2.81 -3.38 3.81
C GLY A 51 -4.31 -3.65 3.76
N ASN A 52 -4.75 -4.73 4.40
CA ASN A 52 -6.16 -5.11 4.47
C ASN A 52 -6.57 -5.51 5.89
N ASP A 53 -7.74 -5.05 6.31
CA ASP A 53 -8.37 -5.32 7.60
C ASP A 53 -9.51 -6.34 7.50
N GLU A 54 -9.74 -6.94 6.33
CA GLU A 54 -10.78 -7.96 6.12
C GLU A 54 -10.63 -9.19 7.02
N ALA A 55 -9.40 -9.55 7.41
CA ALA A 55 -9.12 -10.63 8.35
C ALA A 55 -9.29 -10.22 9.84
N TYR A 56 -9.62 -8.95 10.12
CA TYR A 56 -9.87 -8.42 11.45
C TYR A 56 -11.35 -8.60 11.84
N ASP A 57 -11.63 -9.59 12.68
CA ASP A 57 -12.96 -9.82 13.25
C ASP A 57 -13.00 -9.36 14.72
N PHE A 58 -13.93 -8.46 15.04
CA PHE A 58 -14.13 -7.92 16.39
C PHE A 58 -14.91 -8.89 17.32
N ASN A 59 -15.67 -9.84 16.76
CA ASN A 59 -16.66 -10.65 17.49
C ASN A 59 -16.38 -12.16 17.54
N ALA A 60 -15.39 -12.69 16.82
CA ALA A 60 -15.02 -14.11 16.91
C ALA A 60 -13.51 -14.32 17.01
N ASN A 61 -13.07 -15.06 18.05
CA ASN A 61 -11.91 -15.97 18.14
C ASN A 61 -10.75 -15.91 17.08
N ILE A 62 -10.28 -14.72 16.67
CA ILE A 62 -9.20 -14.50 15.69
C ILE A 62 -7.86 -14.10 16.32
N GLN A 63 -7.63 -14.46 17.59
CA GLN A 63 -6.32 -14.37 18.24
C GLN A 63 -5.33 -15.46 17.77
N ALA A 64 -5.42 -15.93 16.53
CA ALA A 64 -4.40 -16.81 15.98
C ALA A 64 -3.07 -16.02 15.93
N THR A 65 -2.07 -16.51 16.65
CA THR A 65 -0.73 -15.93 16.67
C THR A 65 0.10 -16.62 15.58
N CYS A 66 0.71 -15.80 14.72
CA CYS A 66 1.64 -16.24 13.71
C CYS A 66 3.06 -15.83 14.13
N SER A 67 4.01 -16.74 13.98
CA SER A 67 5.41 -16.55 14.36
C SER A 67 6.33 -16.78 13.17
N TYR A 68 7.27 -15.86 12.96
CA TYR A 68 8.31 -15.97 11.94
C TYR A 68 9.69 -15.91 12.58
N THR A 69 10.54 -16.86 12.19
CA THR A 69 11.95 -16.89 12.62
C THR A 69 12.75 -15.97 11.71
N LEU A 70 13.33 -14.93 12.29
CA LEU A 70 14.30 -14.04 11.67
C LEU A 70 15.70 -14.39 12.20
N ASN A 71 16.74 -13.92 11.50
CA ASN A 71 18.13 -14.06 11.97
C ASN A 71 18.36 -13.41 13.35
N THR A 72 17.51 -12.46 13.74
CA THR A 72 17.56 -11.72 15.00
C THR A 72 16.67 -12.30 16.11
N GLY A 73 15.91 -13.36 15.84
CA GLY A 73 15.00 -14.00 16.80
C GLY A 73 13.62 -14.33 16.22
N VAL A 74 12.70 -14.74 17.08
CA VAL A 74 11.31 -15.04 16.69
C VAL A 74 10.47 -13.77 16.83
N PHE A 75 9.83 -13.38 15.73
CA PHE A 75 8.81 -12.34 15.73
C PHE A 75 7.43 -13.00 15.79
N SER A 76 6.60 -12.62 16.77
CA SER A 76 5.29 -13.23 17.00
C SER A 76 4.23 -12.15 17.21
N THR A 77 3.11 -12.26 16.49
CA THR A 77 1.98 -11.32 16.59
C THR A 77 0.71 -11.95 16.03
N TYR A 78 -0.44 -11.28 16.13
CA TYR A 78 -1.67 -11.77 15.53
C TYR A 78 -1.56 -11.88 14.01
N CYS A 79 -2.04 -12.99 13.45
CA CYS A 79 -1.89 -13.30 12.03
C CYS A 79 -2.42 -12.20 11.11
N TYR A 80 -3.55 -11.58 11.45
CA TYR A 80 -4.16 -10.50 10.65
C TYR A 80 -3.24 -9.27 10.50
N ARG A 81 -2.30 -9.03 11.44
CA ARG A 81 -1.37 -7.91 11.31
C ARG A 81 -0.38 -8.08 10.16
N PHE A 82 -0.14 -9.30 9.69
CA PHE A 82 0.69 -9.53 8.52
C PHE A 82 -0.02 -9.18 7.19
N ASP A 83 -1.32 -8.93 7.24
CA ASP A 83 -2.08 -8.40 6.10
C ASP A 83 -1.95 -6.86 6.01
N TYR A 84 -1.34 -6.22 7.00
CA TYR A 84 -1.11 -4.76 7.04
C TYR A 84 0.26 -4.39 6.44
N VAL A 85 0.53 -3.10 6.30
CA VAL A 85 1.85 -2.59 5.89
C VAL A 85 2.69 -2.27 7.12
N LEU A 86 3.94 -2.70 7.13
CA LEU A 86 4.91 -2.26 8.13
C LEU A 86 5.38 -0.83 7.79
N SER A 87 4.98 0.16 8.57
CA SER A 87 5.38 1.55 8.41
C SER A 87 6.24 2.01 9.59
N ALA A 88 7.17 2.93 9.32
CA ALA A 88 7.69 3.78 10.36
C ALA A 88 6.53 4.59 10.94
N ALA A 89 6.23 4.41 12.21
CA ALA A 89 5.15 5.09 12.90
C ALA A 89 5.66 5.58 14.24
N LEU A 90 5.15 6.74 14.67
CA LEU A 90 5.16 7.04 16.09
C LEU A 90 4.17 6.07 16.71
N SER A 91 4.65 5.10 17.49
CA SER A 91 3.75 4.35 18.37
C SER A 91 2.94 5.36 19.20
N PRO A 92 1.65 5.13 19.47
CA PRO A 92 0.97 5.85 20.55
C PRO A 92 1.77 5.53 21.81
N ASP A 93 2.49 6.48 22.36
CA ASP A 93 1.91 7.60 23.07
C ASP A 93 2.12 8.97 22.38
N THR A 94 1.22 9.36 21.46
CA THR A 94 0.93 10.75 21.02
C THR A 94 2.09 11.70 20.58
N LEU A 95 1.73 12.81 19.93
CA LEU A 95 2.63 13.97 19.68
C LEU A 95 3.31 14.48 20.97
N VAL A 96 2.79 14.09 22.13
CA VAL A 96 3.35 14.37 23.46
C VAL A 96 4.60 13.54 23.75
N SER A 97 4.74 12.29 23.27
CA SER A 97 5.94 11.46 23.55
C SER A 97 7.23 12.01 22.95
N LYS A 98 7.17 12.64 21.77
CA LYS A 98 8.38 13.16 21.12
C LYS A 98 8.87 14.46 21.74
N LEU A 99 7.97 15.30 22.23
CA LEU A 99 8.30 16.59 22.85
C LEU A 99 8.53 16.49 24.38
N ARG A 100 8.01 15.47 25.07
CA ARG A 100 8.21 15.26 26.53
C ARG A 100 9.15 14.12 26.94
N TYR A 101 9.40 13.09 26.11
CA TYR A 101 10.04 11.84 26.60
C TYR A 101 11.16 11.22 25.75
N GLY A 102 11.56 11.78 24.60
CA GLY A 102 12.77 11.33 23.89
C GLY A 102 12.75 9.88 23.38
N MET A 103 11.58 9.34 23.05
CA MET A 103 11.43 7.95 22.58
C MET A 103 11.94 7.76 21.14
N PRO A 104 12.61 6.62 20.82
CA PRO A 104 13.10 6.34 19.47
C PRO A 104 11.96 6.03 18.48
N THR A 105 12.19 6.29 17.20
CA THR A 105 11.29 5.91 16.09
C THR A 105 11.04 4.40 16.12
N ARG A 106 9.78 3.97 16.04
CA ARG A 106 9.39 2.54 16.00
C ARG A 106 8.71 2.21 14.68
N TYR A 107 8.57 0.91 14.42
CA TYR A 107 7.76 0.39 13.33
C TYR A 107 6.42 -0.09 13.88
N ALA A 108 5.36 0.08 13.11
CA ALA A 108 4.04 -0.45 13.40
C ALA A 108 3.41 -1.04 12.14
N PHE A 109 2.54 -2.02 12.34
CA PHE A 109 1.63 -2.50 11.31
C PHE A 109 0.47 -1.51 11.22
N VAL A 110 0.27 -0.96 10.04
CA VAL A 110 -0.74 0.06 9.73
C VAL A 110 -1.36 -0.22 8.38
N GLU A 111 -2.57 0.30 8.20
CA GLU A 111 -3.40 0.07 7.03
C GLU A 111 -4.03 1.39 6.54
N GLY A 112 -4.35 1.46 5.25
CA GLY A 112 -5.09 2.56 4.65
C GLY A 112 -4.55 3.05 3.31
N THR A 113 -5.35 3.85 2.62
CA THR A 113 -4.94 4.56 1.40
C THR A 113 -3.80 5.56 1.67
N SER A 114 -3.69 6.05 2.92
CA SER A 114 -2.53 6.83 3.40
C SER A 114 -1.21 6.06 3.32
N MET A 115 -1.22 4.73 3.41
CA MET A 115 -0.04 3.86 3.27
C MET A 115 0.17 3.41 1.82
N ALA A 116 -0.90 3.29 1.04
CA ALA A 116 -0.82 3.06 -0.41
C ALA A 116 -0.17 4.24 -1.15
N THR A 117 -0.55 5.47 -0.78
CA THR A 117 -0.06 6.71 -1.42
C THR A 117 1.47 6.85 -1.46
N PRO A 118 2.23 6.67 -0.35
CA PRO A 118 3.69 6.77 -0.39
C PRO A 118 4.37 5.69 -1.24
N HIS A 119 3.74 4.53 -1.45
CA HIS A 119 4.25 3.54 -2.40
C HIS A 119 4.18 4.05 -3.85
N VAL A 120 3.07 4.67 -4.25
CA VAL A 120 2.96 5.32 -5.57
C VAL A 120 3.97 6.45 -5.70
N ALA A 121 4.11 7.29 -4.66
CA ALA A 121 5.11 8.35 -4.64
C ALA A 121 6.55 7.83 -4.77
N GLY A 122 6.87 6.71 -4.11
CA GLY A 122 8.16 6.04 -4.22
C GLY A 122 8.46 5.53 -5.63
N VAL A 123 7.49 4.88 -6.28
CA VAL A 123 7.61 4.44 -7.68
C VAL A 123 7.79 5.64 -8.61
N ALA A 124 7.03 6.72 -8.41
CA ALA A 124 7.19 7.96 -9.16
C ALA A 124 8.60 8.57 -8.97
N ALA A 125 9.15 8.53 -7.76
CA ALA A 125 10.51 8.98 -7.48
C ALA A 125 11.56 8.14 -8.23
N LEU A 126 11.40 6.82 -8.30
CA LEU A 126 12.28 5.94 -9.08
C LEU A 126 12.24 6.28 -10.57
N ILE A 127 11.05 6.49 -11.14
CA ILE A 127 10.88 6.91 -12.53
C ILE A 127 11.60 8.24 -12.78
N ARG A 128 11.37 9.24 -11.91
CA ARG A 128 12.03 10.54 -12.00
C ARG A 128 13.54 10.42 -11.91
N GLY A 129 14.05 9.53 -11.06
CA GLY A 129 15.48 9.20 -10.95
C GLY A 129 16.05 8.67 -12.26
N LYS A 130 15.42 7.66 -12.88
CA LYS A 130 15.87 7.12 -14.19
C LYS A 130 15.76 8.16 -15.31
N LYS A 131 14.81 9.09 -15.22
CA LYS A 131 14.69 10.25 -16.13
C LYS A 131 15.60 11.43 -15.79
N LYS A 132 16.52 11.30 -14.82
CA LYS A 132 17.45 12.37 -14.40
C LYS A 132 16.73 13.68 -14.06
N GLY A 133 15.55 13.57 -13.46
CA GLY A 133 14.70 14.71 -13.10
C GLY A 133 13.92 15.35 -14.25
N ARG A 134 14.15 14.94 -15.51
CA ARG A 134 13.53 15.53 -16.71
C ARG A 134 12.26 14.77 -17.10
N ILE A 135 11.19 15.01 -16.35
CA ILE A 135 9.89 14.39 -16.60
C ILE A 135 8.77 15.37 -16.25
N SER A 136 7.78 15.53 -17.13
CA SER A 136 6.57 16.32 -16.85
C SER A 136 5.55 15.51 -16.04
N PRO A 137 4.55 16.15 -15.39
CA PRO A 137 3.46 15.44 -14.72
C PRO A 137 2.71 14.46 -15.64
N ASP A 138 2.41 14.88 -16.88
CA ASP A 138 1.73 14.01 -17.86
C ASP A 138 2.59 12.80 -18.22
N GLN A 139 3.90 13.01 -18.45
CA GLN A 139 4.82 11.91 -18.69
C GLN A 139 4.91 10.98 -17.47
N MET A 140 4.92 11.52 -16.25
CA MET A 140 4.94 10.73 -15.02
C MET A 140 3.73 9.80 -14.96
N LEU A 141 2.54 10.32 -15.25
CA LEU A 141 1.32 9.52 -15.28
C LEU A 141 1.43 8.37 -16.31
N GLU A 142 1.93 8.65 -17.50
CA GLU A 142 2.13 7.62 -18.54
C GLU A 142 3.16 6.56 -18.14
N TYR A 143 4.25 6.93 -17.50
CA TYR A 143 5.21 5.96 -16.99
C TYR A 143 4.64 5.14 -15.83
N LEU A 144 3.89 5.74 -14.92
CA LEU A 144 3.21 5.00 -13.84
C LEU A 144 2.24 3.98 -14.42
N LYS A 145 1.45 4.31 -15.45
CA LYS A 145 0.59 3.34 -16.17
C LYS A 145 1.40 2.17 -16.72
N ARG A 146 2.49 2.44 -17.43
CA ARG A 146 3.37 1.40 -17.99
C ARG A 146 4.04 0.54 -16.92
N CYS A 147 4.30 1.13 -15.75
CA CYS A 147 4.88 0.46 -14.60
C CYS A 147 3.84 -0.19 -13.68
N SER A 148 2.56 -0.22 -14.06
CA SER A 148 1.51 -0.83 -13.25
C SER A 148 1.19 -2.24 -13.74
N LEU A 149 0.84 -3.13 -12.83
CA LEU A 149 0.24 -4.42 -13.11
C LEU A 149 -1.26 -4.24 -13.19
N ASP A 150 -1.84 -4.45 -14.36
CA ASP A 150 -3.29 -4.41 -14.57
C ASP A 150 -3.97 -5.48 -13.68
N LEU A 151 -4.97 -5.06 -12.90
CA LEU A 151 -5.70 -5.89 -11.94
C LEU A 151 -7.19 -5.67 -12.14
N GLY A 152 -8.00 -6.72 -11.94
CA GLY A 152 -9.44 -6.62 -12.14
C GLY A 152 -9.81 -6.65 -13.63
N ASP A 153 -10.68 -5.73 -14.04
CA ASP A 153 -11.09 -5.61 -15.44
C ASP A 153 -9.95 -5.03 -16.28
N LYS A 154 -9.83 -5.50 -17.52
CA LYS A 154 -8.76 -5.06 -18.42
C LYS A 154 -8.81 -3.55 -18.63
N GLY A 155 -7.69 -2.87 -18.35
CA GLY A 155 -7.55 -1.43 -18.52
C GLY A 155 -7.92 -0.66 -17.25
N LYS A 156 -8.36 0.59 -17.41
CA LYS A 156 -8.68 1.40 -16.24
C LYS A 156 -10.01 0.94 -15.62
N ASP A 157 -10.00 0.56 -14.36
CA ASP A 157 -11.20 0.11 -13.65
C ASP A 157 -11.46 0.94 -12.35
N PRO A 158 -12.69 0.90 -11.81
CA PRO A 158 -13.05 1.67 -10.61
C PRO A 158 -12.42 1.19 -9.29
N ILE A 159 -11.79 0.01 -9.27
CA ILE A 159 -11.22 -0.61 -8.06
C ILE A 159 -9.71 -0.43 -8.01
N TYR A 160 -9.01 -0.72 -9.11
CA TYR A 160 -7.55 -0.70 -9.18
C TYR A 160 -7.00 0.45 -10.02
N GLY A 161 -7.84 1.22 -10.70
CA GLY A 161 -7.40 2.30 -11.60
C GLY A 161 -6.68 1.70 -12.80
N TYR A 162 -5.49 2.20 -13.14
CA TYR A 162 -4.62 1.59 -14.16
C TYR A 162 -3.81 0.38 -13.62
N GLY A 163 -4.14 -0.09 -12.42
CA GLY A 163 -3.52 -1.25 -11.79
C GLY A 163 -2.55 -0.92 -10.65
N LEU A 164 -1.89 -1.97 -10.17
CA LEU A 164 -0.97 -1.93 -9.03
C LEU A 164 0.41 -1.42 -9.46
N VAL A 165 0.87 -0.32 -8.88
CA VAL A 165 2.20 0.22 -9.19
C VAL A 165 3.33 -0.78 -8.88
N SER A 166 4.31 -0.89 -9.77
CA SER A 166 5.41 -1.84 -9.64
C SER A 166 6.78 -1.17 -9.78
N ALA A 167 7.55 -1.18 -8.69
CA ALA A 167 8.93 -0.70 -8.69
C ALA A 167 9.84 -1.56 -9.58
N SER A 168 9.62 -2.88 -9.66
CA SER A 168 10.41 -3.77 -10.52
C SER A 168 10.24 -3.42 -12.00
N LYS A 169 9.00 -3.11 -12.44
CA LYS A 169 8.75 -2.63 -13.81
C LYS A 169 9.50 -1.33 -14.13
N VAL A 170 9.73 -0.46 -13.14
CA VAL A 170 10.58 0.74 -13.33
C VAL A 170 12.03 0.34 -13.60
N ILE A 171 12.55 -0.68 -12.93
CA ILE A 171 13.91 -1.18 -13.12
C ILE A 171 14.06 -1.77 -14.52
N ASP A 172 13.07 -2.53 -14.99
CA ASP A 172 13.09 -3.19 -16.29
C ASP A 172 12.85 -2.25 -17.47
N LEU A 173 12.27 -1.06 -17.23
CA LEU A 173 12.09 -0.05 -18.26
C LEU A 173 13.44 0.36 -18.85
N LYS A 174 13.54 0.19 -20.17
CA LYS A 174 14.60 0.78 -21.00
C LYS A 174 14.25 2.23 -21.28
N PHE A 175 15.19 3.13 -21.02
CA PHE A 175 15.04 4.58 -21.17
C PHE A 175 15.96 5.12 -22.26
#